data_AF-A0A6I1JQB9-F1
#
_entry.id   AF-A0A6I1JQB9-F1
#
_cell.length_a   1.000
_cell.length_b   1.000
_cell.length_c   1.000
_cell.angle_alpha   90.00
_cell.angle_beta   90.00
_cell.angle_gamma   90.00
#
_symmetry.space_group_name_H-M   'P 1'
#
loop_
_entity.id
_entity.type
_entity.pdbx_description
1 polymer ?
#
loop_
_entity_poly.entity_id
_entity_poly.type
_entity_poly.pdbx_seq_one_letter_code
_entity_poly.pdbx_strand_id
1 'polypeptide(L)'
;PRAAAALRRLPERGRFFKGLSSWVGFRQIGIPYEPDPRRQGEAKWSFWGLLAFSIEGLTSFSIVPLRVASLLGALLAAAAFCYGLYIVGETIFLGRGVPGYPSVFVAVTFIGGVQLLMIGVLGEYIGKILSELKGRPVYLVADQVLKRAVDQPALTEATNPLAQGD
;
A
#
# COMPACT_ATOMS: atom_id res chain seq x y z
N PRO A 1 20.89 4.22 -15.83
CA PRO A 1 19.98 3.20 -16.41
C PRO A 1 18.52 3.66 -16.47
N ARG A 2 17.78 3.26 -17.53
CA ARG A 2 16.41 3.74 -17.83
C ARG A 2 15.40 3.44 -16.72
N ALA A 3 15.44 2.25 -16.13
CA ALA A 3 14.55 1.86 -15.03
C ALA A 3 14.71 2.74 -13.77
N ALA A 4 15.95 3.04 -13.38
CA ALA A 4 16.21 3.94 -12.25
C ALA A 4 15.73 5.37 -12.52
N ALA A 5 15.83 5.85 -13.77
CA ALA A 5 15.33 7.16 -14.15
C ALA A 5 13.79 7.24 -14.08
N ALA A 6 13.09 6.17 -14.47
CA ALA A 6 11.63 6.08 -14.34
C ALA A 6 11.18 6.07 -12.87
N LEU A 7 11.80 5.22 -12.03
CA LEU A 7 11.51 5.15 -10.59
C LEU A 7 11.73 6.50 -9.88
N ARG A 8 12.75 7.27 -10.28
CA ARG A 8 13.05 8.59 -9.70
C ARG A 8 11.97 9.65 -9.98
N ARG A 9 11.11 9.44 -10.99
CA ARG A 9 10.03 10.37 -11.35
C ARG A 9 8.74 10.10 -10.60
N LEU A 10 8.63 8.97 -9.90
CA LEU A 10 7.42 8.64 -9.17
C LEU A 10 7.25 9.59 -7.97
N PRO A 11 6.11 10.28 -7.87
CA PRO A 11 5.85 11.21 -6.76
C PRO A 11 5.61 10.48 -5.43
N GLU A 12 5.39 9.16 -5.49
CA GLU A 12 5.03 8.31 -4.37
C GLU A 12 6.05 8.38 -3.22
N ARG A 13 5.52 8.64 -2.03
CA ARG A 13 6.29 8.72 -0.78
C ARG A 13 6.23 7.40 -0.02
N GLY A 14 5.07 6.75 -0.03
CA GLY A 14 4.88 5.39 0.49
C GLY A 14 5.55 4.36 -0.40
N ARG A 15 6.87 4.29 -0.40
CA ARG A 15 7.63 3.48 -1.36
C ARG A 15 7.63 2.00 -0.99
N PHE A 16 6.56 1.32 -1.38
CA PHE A 16 6.55 -0.15 -1.44
C PHE A 16 7.36 -0.61 -2.66
N PHE A 17 8.70 -0.63 -2.51
CA PHE A 17 9.62 -0.87 -3.63
C PHE A 17 9.34 -2.19 -4.37
N LYS A 18 8.93 -3.24 -3.66
CA LYS A 18 8.60 -4.55 -4.26
C LYS A 18 7.48 -4.47 -5.30
N GLY A 19 6.48 -3.61 -5.07
CA GLY A 19 5.38 -3.39 -6.02
C GLY A 19 5.72 -2.32 -7.05
N LEU A 20 6.47 -1.29 -6.66
CA LEU A 20 6.94 -0.28 -7.60
C LEU A 20 7.83 -0.88 -8.68
N SER A 21 8.77 -1.75 -8.31
CA SER A 21 9.70 -2.36 -9.26
C SER A 21 8.98 -3.26 -10.28
N SER A 22 7.90 -3.95 -9.88
CA SER A 22 7.07 -4.71 -10.81
C SER A 22 6.17 -3.80 -11.65
N TRP A 23 5.60 -2.73 -11.08
CA TRP A 23 4.73 -1.78 -11.78
C TRP A 23 5.41 -1.03 -12.92
N VAL A 24 6.70 -0.67 -12.78
CA VAL A 24 7.43 0.06 -13.83
C VAL A 24 7.57 -0.76 -15.14
N GLY A 25 7.41 -2.08 -15.09
CA GLY A 25 7.19 -2.90 -16.29
C GLY A 25 8.41 -3.14 -17.19
N PHE A 26 9.62 -2.75 -16.78
CA PHE A 26 10.84 -3.09 -17.52
C PHE A 26 11.13 -4.60 -17.48
N ARG A 27 11.94 -5.08 -18.43
CA ARG A 27 12.42 -6.47 -18.48
C ARG A 27 13.13 -6.83 -17.19
N GLN A 28 12.64 -7.85 -16.51
CA GLN A 28 13.15 -8.37 -15.26
C GLN A 28 13.54 -9.83 -15.44
N ILE A 29 14.61 -10.25 -14.77
CA ILE A 29 15.03 -11.65 -14.69
C ILE A 29 15.29 -11.96 -13.21
N GLY A 30 14.69 -13.05 -12.72
CA GLY A 30 14.98 -13.58 -11.40
C GLY A 30 16.23 -14.45 -11.47
N ILE A 31 17.20 -14.17 -10.60
CA ILE A 31 18.37 -15.04 -10.44
C ILE A 31 18.08 -15.93 -9.22
N PRO A 32 17.90 -17.24 -9.40
CA PRO A 32 17.73 -18.14 -8.28
C PRO A 32 18.99 -18.09 -7.42
N TYR A 33 18.80 -17.87 -6.13
CA TYR A 33 19.87 -17.83 -5.15
C TYR A 33 19.35 -18.52 -3.89
N GLU A 34 20.10 -19.52 -3.45
CA GLU A 34 19.83 -20.21 -2.20
C GLU A 34 20.83 -19.69 -1.15
N PRO A 35 20.38 -18.86 -0.19
CA PRO A 35 21.25 -18.37 0.86
C PRO A 35 21.61 -19.49 1.84
N ASP A 36 22.86 -19.50 2.28
CA ASP A 36 23.28 -20.37 3.38
C ASP A 36 22.44 -20.14 4.65
N PRO A 37 22.22 -21.18 5.48
CA PRO A 37 21.55 -21.04 6.76
C PRO A 37 22.21 -19.96 7.61
N ARG A 38 21.39 -19.05 8.16
CA ARG A 38 21.90 -17.97 9.01
C ARG A 38 22.60 -18.58 10.23
N ARG A 39 23.88 -18.23 10.43
CA ARG A 39 24.68 -18.71 11.55
C ARG A 39 24.28 -18.08 12.89
N GLN A 40 23.73 -16.86 12.87
CA GLN A 40 23.28 -16.11 14.05
C GLN A 40 22.16 -15.12 13.68
N GLY A 41 21.32 -14.79 14.66
CA GLY A 41 20.26 -13.78 14.56
C GLY A 41 18.87 -14.36 14.31
N GLU A 42 17.86 -13.68 14.84
CA GLU A 42 16.45 -14.03 14.64
C GLU A 42 15.91 -13.53 13.31
N ALA A 43 14.83 -14.14 12.84
CA ALA A 43 14.12 -13.64 11.68
C ALA A 43 13.53 -12.25 11.98
N LYS A 44 13.99 -11.22 11.24
CA LYS A 44 13.39 -9.88 11.28
C LYS A 44 11.91 -9.84 10.85
N TRP A 45 11.42 -10.90 10.20
CA TRP A 45 10.07 -10.98 9.68
C TRP A 45 9.20 -11.83 10.60
N SER A 46 8.34 -11.17 11.38
CA SER A 46 7.24 -11.84 12.05
C SER A 46 6.06 -12.02 11.09
N PHE A 47 5.23 -13.03 11.32
CA PHE A 47 4.01 -13.25 10.55
C PHE A 47 3.12 -12.00 10.52
N TRP A 48 2.95 -11.33 11.67
CA TRP A 48 2.18 -10.09 11.77
C TRP A 48 2.80 -8.92 11.00
N GLY A 49 4.14 -8.81 10.99
CA GLY A 49 4.84 -7.82 10.17
C GLY A 49 4.67 -8.06 8.68
N LEU A 50 4.70 -9.33 8.24
CA LEU A 50 4.42 -9.73 6.85
C LEU A 50 2.97 -9.42 6.44
N LEU A 51 2.01 -9.67 7.34
CA LEU A 51 0.60 -9.36 7.09
C LEU A 51 0.38 -7.85 6.96
N ALA A 52 0.88 -7.06 7.91
CA ALA A 52 0.80 -5.61 7.86
C ALA A 52 1.44 -5.06 6.57
N PHE A 53 2.62 -5.54 6.21
CA PHE A 53 3.32 -5.17 4.98
C PHE A 53 2.52 -5.52 3.71
N SER A 54 1.80 -6.64 3.72
CA SER A 54 0.94 -7.05 2.60
C SER A 54 -0.30 -6.18 2.48
N ILE A 55 -0.93 -5.81 3.61
CA ILE A 55 -2.06 -4.88 3.65
C ILE A 55 -1.64 -3.49 3.15
N GLU A 56 -0.45 -3.03 3.55
CA GLU A 56 0.11 -1.76 3.08
C GLU A 56 0.33 -1.77 1.56
N GLY A 57 0.88 -2.86 1.02
CA GLY A 57 1.01 -3.06 -0.42
C GLY A 57 -0.35 -3.06 -1.13
N LEU A 58 -1.32 -3.85 -0.66
CA LEU A 58 -2.66 -3.93 -1.26
C LEU A 58 -3.34 -2.55 -1.30
N THR A 59 -3.32 -1.82 -0.19
CA THR A 59 -3.96 -0.51 -0.06
C THR A 59 -3.20 0.60 -0.81
N SER A 60 -1.92 0.43 -1.13
CA SER A 60 -1.14 1.42 -1.89
C SER A 60 -1.38 1.33 -3.40
N PHE A 61 -1.67 0.14 -3.92
CA PHE A 61 -1.87 -0.07 -5.37
C PHE A 61 -3.32 -0.38 -5.75
N SER A 62 -4.24 -0.46 -4.77
CA SER A 62 -5.61 -0.89 -5.02
C SER A 62 -6.67 -0.14 -4.22
N ILE A 63 -7.80 0.11 -4.88
CA ILE A 63 -9.03 0.64 -4.29
C ILE A 63 -10.01 -0.48 -3.87
N VAL A 64 -9.58 -1.75 -3.99
CA VAL A 64 -10.41 -2.92 -3.69
C VAL A 64 -10.96 -2.90 -2.25
N PRO A 65 -10.16 -2.67 -1.19
CA PRO A 65 -10.68 -2.60 0.18
C PRO A 65 -11.82 -1.59 0.35
N LEU A 66 -11.68 -0.40 -0.25
CA LEU A 66 -12.71 0.62 -0.23
C LEU A 66 -13.98 0.18 -0.97
N ARG A 67 -13.83 -0.49 -2.14
CA ARG A 67 -14.98 -1.02 -2.89
C ARG A 67 -15.72 -2.14 -2.15
N VAL A 68 -14.99 -3.04 -1.48
CA VAL A 68 -15.59 -4.12 -0.67
C VAL A 68 -16.38 -3.52 0.49
N ALA A 69 -15.80 -2.54 1.18
CA ALA A 69 -16.46 -1.76 2.22
C ALA A 69 -17.77 -1.13 1.70
N SER A 70 -17.73 -0.42 0.57
CA SER A 70 -18.94 0.18 -0.02
C SER A 70 -20.00 -0.86 -0.41
N LEU A 71 -19.60 -2.00 -0.99
CA LEU A 71 -20.53 -3.06 -1.39
C LEU A 71 -21.21 -3.68 -0.17
N LEU A 72 -20.46 -3.98 0.89
CA LEU A 72 -21.01 -4.51 2.15
C LEU A 72 -21.99 -3.52 2.78
N GLY A 73 -21.66 -2.23 2.78
CA GLY A 73 -22.57 -1.18 3.24
C GLY A 73 -23.87 -1.12 2.44
N ALA A 74 -23.79 -1.22 1.11
CA ALA A 74 -24.96 -1.23 0.24
C ALA A 74 -25.85 -2.47 0.45
N LEU A 75 -25.24 -3.66 0.56
CA LEU A 75 -25.96 -4.90 0.86
C LEU A 75 -26.67 -4.83 2.21
N LEU A 76 -26.00 -4.30 3.22
CA LEU A 76 -26.59 -4.14 4.54
C LEU A 76 -27.75 -3.13 4.54
N ALA A 77 -27.61 -2.01 3.84
CA ALA A 77 -28.67 -1.03 3.69
C ALA A 77 -29.90 -1.63 2.97
N ALA A 78 -29.69 -2.41 1.92
CA ALA A 78 -30.76 -3.12 1.21
C ALA A 78 -31.46 -4.14 2.12
N ALA A 79 -30.70 -4.93 2.88
CA ALA A 79 -31.25 -5.89 3.84
C ALA A 79 -32.07 -5.19 4.95
N ALA A 80 -31.55 -4.10 5.51
CA ALA A 80 -32.25 -3.30 6.52
C ALA A 80 -33.53 -2.68 5.97
N PHE A 81 -33.52 -2.20 4.72
CA PHE A 81 -34.70 -1.66 4.06
C PHE A 81 -35.79 -2.72 3.85
N CYS A 82 -35.43 -3.89 3.31
CA CYS A 82 -36.37 -5.01 3.13
C CYS A 82 -36.97 -5.48 4.47
N TYR A 83 -36.14 -5.60 5.51
CA TYR A 83 -36.60 -5.98 6.84
C TYR A 83 -37.51 -4.91 7.47
N GLY A 84 -37.20 -3.63 7.26
CA GLY A 84 -38.07 -2.52 7.65
C GLY A 84 -39.44 -2.57 6.98
N LEU A 85 -39.49 -2.82 5.67
CA LEU A 85 -40.75 -3.00 4.93
C LEU A 85 -41.57 -4.18 5.48
N TYR A 86 -40.91 -5.29 5.81
CA TYR A 86 -41.56 -6.45 6.41
C TYR A 86 -42.25 -6.10 7.74
N ILE A 87 -41.54 -5.40 8.64
CA ILE A 87 -42.10 -4.98 9.94
C ILE A 87 -43.28 -4.04 9.75
N VAL A 88 -43.16 -3.06 8.84
CA VAL A 88 -44.25 -2.11 8.55
C VAL A 88 -45.48 -2.83 8.01
N GLY A 89 -45.29 -3.80 7.10
CA GLY A 89 -46.37 -4.63 6.58
C GLY A 89 -47.04 -5.44 7.68
N GLU A 90 -46.26 -6.15 8.50
CA GLU A 90 -46.78 -6.94 9.63
C GLU A 90 -47.58 -6.07 10.61
N THR A 91 -47.10 -4.85 10.90
CA THR A 91 -47.76 -3.92 11.82
C THR A 91 -49.11 -3.45 11.28
N ILE A 92 -49.19 -3.12 9.99
CA ILE A 92 -50.43 -2.62 9.36
C ILE A 92 -51.47 -3.74 9.23
N PHE A 93 -51.07 -4.96 8.85
CA PHE A 93 -52.01 -6.04 8.53
C PHE A 93 -52.36 -6.94 9.72
N LEU A 94 -51.43 -7.19 10.65
CA LEU A 94 -51.63 -8.14 11.76
C LEU A 94 -51.83 -7.47 13.12
N GLY A 95 -51.52 -6.17 13.26
CA GLY A 95 -51.73 -5.43 14.53
C GLY A 95 -50.97 -5.99 15.74
N ARG A 96 -49.94 -6.83 15.53
CA ARG A 96 -49.17 -7.47 16.61
C ARG A 96 -48.12 -6.50 17.16
N GLY A 97 -48.18 -6.23 18.46
CA GLY A 97 -47.14 -5.50 19.20
C GLY A 97 -45.93 -6.40 19.46
N VAL A 98 -44.94 -6.37 18.57
CA VAL A 98 -43.67 -7.07 18.80
C VAL A 98 -42.84 -6.28 19.82
N PRO A 99 -42.20 -6.92 20.83
CA PRO A 99 -41.27 -6.23 21.73
C PRO A 99 -40.06 -5.71 20.95
N GLY A 100 -40.13 -4.45 20.50
CA GLY A 100 -39.17 -3.86 19.56
C GLY A 100 -37.85 -3.40 20.16
N TYR A 101 -37.76 -3.26 21.50
CA TYR A 101 -36.57 -2.68 22.14
C TYR A 101 -35.28 -3.51 21.90
N PRO A 102 -35.24 -4.83 22.11
CA PRO A 102 -34.02 -5.62 21.88
C PRO A 102 -33.61 -5.63 20.40
N SER A 103 -34.56 -5.79 19.48
CA SER A 103 -34.29 -5.81 18.04
C SER A 103 -33.79 -4.47 17.52
N VAL A 104 -34.35 -3.35 18.00
CA VAL A 104 -33.91 -2.00 17.62
C VAL A 104 -32.51 -1.72 18.18
N PHE A 105 -32.24 -2.10 19.44
CA PHE A 105 -30.93 -1.91 20.06
C PHE A 105 -29.83 -2.67 19.30
N VAL A 106 -30.07 -3.94 18.95
CA VAL A 106 -29.15 -4.75 18.15
C VAL A 106 -28.96 -4.15 16.76
N ALA A 107 -30.03 -3.75 16.07
CA ALA A 107 -29.93 -3.17 14.73
C ALA A 107 -29.13 -1.86 14.72
N VAL A 108 -29.40 -0.95 15.66
CA VAL A 108 -28.69 0.33 15.75
C VAL A 108 -27.22 0.12 16.09
N THR A 109 -26.90 -0.75 17.04
CA THR A 109 -25.51 -1.05 17.43
C THR A 109 -24.75 -1.72 16.29
N PHE A 110 -25.39 -2.65 15.58
CA PHE A 110 -24.80 -3.33 14.43
C PHE A 110 -24.50 -2.37 13.29
N ILE A 111 -25.48 -1.54 12.90
CA ILE A 111 -25.29 -0.50 11.86
C ILE A 111 -24.21 0.48 12.29
N GLY A 112 -24.20 0.94 13.55
CA GLY A 112 -23.19 1.83 14.08
C GLY A 112 -21.78 1.23 14.05
N GLY A 113 -21.62 -0.04 14.41
CA GLY A 113 -20.35 -0.77 14.31
C GLY A 113 -19.85 -0.87 12.86
N VAL A 114 -20.73 -1.19 11.92
CA VAL A 114 -20.40 -1.24 10.49
C VAL A 114 -20.02 0.15 9.98
N GLN A 115 -20.75 1.20 10.34
CA GLN A 115 -20.43 2.58 9.95
C GLN A 115 -19.04 3.01 10.45
N LEU A 116 -18.69 2.71 11.71
CA LEU A 116 -17.36 2.99 12.25
C LEU A 116 -16.26 2.25 11.48
N LEU A 117 -16.49 1.00 11.09
CA LEU A 117 -15.56 0.25 10.23
C LEU A 117 -15.36 0.93 8.87
N MET A 118 -16.46 1.32 8.22
CA MET A 118 -16.41 2.01 6.91
C MET A 118 -15.66 3.34 7.01
N ILE A 119 -15.89 4.11 8.08
CA ILE A 119 -15.16 5.36 8.34
C ILE A 119 -13.68 5.07 8.60
N GLY A 120 -13.33 4.00 9.32
CA GLY A 120 -11.94 3.59 9.52
C GLY A 120 -11.21 3.31 8.21
N VAL A 121 -11.83 2.54 7.29
CA VAL A 121 -11.28 2.29 5.96
C VAL A 121 -11.13 3.60 5.18
N LEU A 122 -12.16 4.45 5.18
CA LEU A 122 -12.10 5.76 4.51
C LEU A 122 -10.97 6.63 5.09
N GLY A 123 -10.79 6.64 6.40
CA GLY A 123 -9.74 7.38 7.11
C GLY A 123 -8.33 6.95 6.69
N GLU A 124 -8.10 5.65 6.51
CA GLU A 124 -6.83 5.11 6.00
C GLU A 124 -6.51 5.70 4.61
N TYR A 125 -7.48 5.68 3.69
CA TYR A 125 -7.30 6.24 2.35
C TYR A 125 -7.12 7.76 2.36
N ILE A 126 -7.89 8.50 3.16
CA ILE A 126 -7.72 9.95 3.31
C ILE A 126 -6.33 10.26 3.89
N GLY A 127 -5.86 9.49 4.87
CA GLY A 127 -4.54 9.64 5.45
C GLY A 127 -3.42 9.48 4.42
N LYS A 128 -3.55 8.50 3.52
CA LYS A 128 -2.63 8.31 2.38
C LYS A 128 -2.68 9.45 1.38
N ILE A 129 -3.88 9.92 1.01
CA ILE A 129 -4.03 11.07 0.12
C ILE A 129 -3.38 12.31 0.74
N LEU A 130 -3.60 12.55 2.03
CA LEU A 130 -3.02 13.68 2.74
C LEU A 130 -1.49 13.60 2.82
N SER A 131 -0.91 12.40 3.01
CA SER A 131 0.54 12.24 3.07
C SER A 131 1.22 12.54 1.73
N GLU A 132 0.55 12.20 0.62
CA GLU A 132 0.95 12.53 -0.74
C GLU A 132 0.79 14.03 -1.05
N LEU A 133 -0.35 14.62 -0.69
CA LEU A 133 -0.60 16.06 -0.90
C LEU A 133 0.34 16.97 -0.08
N LYS A 134 0.78 16.53 1.10
CA LYS A 134 1.60 17.33 2.02
C LYS A 134 2.96 17.76 1.46
N GLY A 135 3.45 17.23 0.35
CA GLY A 135 4.66 17.76 -0.29
C GLY A 135 6.00 17.61 0.47
N ARG A 136 6.02 17.16 1.73
CA ARG A 136 7.25 16.87 2.52
C ARG A 136 8.26 15.92 1.82
N PRO A 137 9.54 16.31 1.65
CA PRO A 137 10.54 15.46 1.03
C PRO A 137 10.84 14.22 1.90
N VAL A 138 11.23 13.10 1.27
CA VAL A 138 11.51 11.82 1.95
C VAL A 138 12.73 11.94 2.87
N TYR A 139 13.70 12.77 2.50
CA TYR A 139 14.89 13.05 3.29
C TYR A 139 15.39 14.47 3.00
N LEU A 140 16.12 15.04 3.96
CA LEU A 140 16.88 16.26 3.80
C LEU A 140 18.36 15.89 3.92
N VAL A 141 19.18 16.39 3.01
CA VAL A 141 20.64 16.16 3.05
C VAL A 141 21.25 17.26 3.92
N ALA A 142 21.91 16.87 5.01
CA ALA A 142 22.63 17.80 5.87
C ALA A 142 24.00 18.13 5.28
N ASP A 143 24.80 17.10 5.01
CA ASP A 143 26.15 17.22 4.44
C ASP A 143 26.37 16.20 3.32
N GLN A 144 27.24 16.54 2.38
CA GLN A 144 27.65 15.64 1.29
C GLN A 144 29.17 15.62 1.16
N VAL A 145 29.76 14.43 1.23
CA VAL A 145 31.18 14.22 0.91
C VAL A 145 31.28 13.79 -0.55
N LEU A 146 31.69 14.71 -1.42
CA LEU A 146 31.94 14.42 -2.83
C LEU A 146 33.21 13.57 -2.95
N LYS A 147 33.04 12.27 -3.19
CA LYS A 147 34.13 11.43 -3.67
C LYS A 147 34.39 11.80 -5.12
N ARG A 148 35.31 12.76 -5.35
CA ARG A 148 35.87 12.97 -6.69
C ARG A 148 36.45 11.63 -7.14
N ALA A 149 35.94 11.10 -8.25
CA ALA A 149 36.64 10.03 -8.94
C ALA A 149 38.03 10.60 -9.24
N VAL A 150 39.06 9.96 -8.70
CA VAL A 150 40.46 10.31 -8.95
C VAL A 150 40.62 10.39 -10.46
N ASP A 151 41.15 11.51 -10.94
CA ASP A 151 41.55 11.69 -12.35
C ASP A 151 42.21 10.41 -12.82
N GLN A 152 41.62 9.80 -13.85
CA GLN A 152 42.17 8.63 -14.50
C GLN A 152 43.55 9.05 -15.04
N PRO A 153 44.68 8.58 -14.47
CA PRO A 153 45.98 8.97 -14.95
C PRO A 153 46.15 8.35 -16.34
N ALA A 154 46.32 9.21 -17.34
CA ALA A 154 46.96 8.93 -18.63
C ALA A 154 46.77 7.52 -19.22
N LEU A 155 45.64 7.29 -19.91
CA LEU A 155 45.60 6.31 -21.00
C LEU A 155 46.18 6.88 -22.32
N THR A 156 46.76 8.09 -22.28
CA THR A 156 47.32 8.76 -23.47
C THR A 156 48.77 8.35 -23.77
N GLU A 157 49.49 7.68 -22.87
CA GLU A 157 50.91 7.30 -23.12
C GLU A 157 51.11 5.92 -23.77
N ALA A 158 50.07 5.08 -23.90
CA ALA A 158 50.23 3.71 -24.41
C ALA A 158 49.87 3.52 -25.90
N THR A 159 49.76 4.59 -26.68
CA THR A 159 49.58 4.48 -28.15
C THR A 159 50.67 5.22 -28.92
N ASN A 160 51.93 4.84 -28.72
CA ASN A 160 52.95 5.03 -29.76
C ASN A 160 53.88 3.82 -29.86
N PRO A 161 53.57 2.85 -30.74
CA PRO A 161 54.46 1.73 -31.01
C PRO A 161 55.65 2.05 -31.94
N LEU A 162 55.90 3.31 -32.37
CA LEU A 162 56.83 3.58 -33.49
C LEU A 162 57.77 4.80 -33.34
N ALA A 163 58.36 5.08 -32.17
CA ALA A 163 59.37 6.15 -32.09
C ALA A 163 60.58 5.86 -31.18
N GLN A 164 61.05 4.62 -31.12
CA GLN A 164 62.41 4.34 -30.65
C GLN A 164 63.00 3.14 -31.40
N GLY A 165 63.95 3.41 -32.29
CA GLY A 165 64.70 2.43 -33.07
C GLY A 165 65.38 3.10 -34.27
N ASP A 166 66.64 3.49 -34.04
CA ASP A 166 67.79 3.66 -34.96
C ASP A 166 67.67 4.50 -36.25
#